data_AF-A0A6I4LYX9-F1
#
_entry.id   AF-A0A6I4LYX9-F1
#
_cell.length_a   1.000
_cell.length_b   1.000
_cell.length_c   1.000
_cell.angle_alpha   90.00
_cell.angle_beta   90.00
_cell.angle_gamma   90.00
#
_symmetry.space_group_name_H-M   'P 1'
#
loop_
_entity.id
_entity.type
_entity.pdbx_description
1 polymer ?
#
loop_
_entity_poly.entity_id
_entity_poly.type
_entity_poly.pdbx_seq_one_letter_code
_entity_poly.pdbx_strand_id
1 'polypeptide(L)'
;MFYEKDLPAEASATLTDHSTIFVTPGSTGDIVQPEKTDLEMPKSIWITMFAGYIVFFAGLIAATARDNGTIFVIIISILYTLIYFGVASVLFNQNRPEQTSLFARGLGPLATYTGSMDKGAVVGQVLTIPACLALFGVTMAIFRAMIF
;
A
#
# COMPACT_ATOMS: atom_id res chain seq x y z
N MET A 1 26.94 28.15 42.69
CA MET A 1 26.38 29.51 42.90
C MET A 1 26.65 30.29 41.64
N PHE A 2 25.60 30.86 41.02
CA PHE A 2 25.61 31.77 39.85
C PHE A 2 25.97 31.19 38.46
N TYR A 3 24.94 30.87 37.66
CA TYR A 3 24.74 31.47 36.33
C TYR A 3 23.33 31.12 35.78
N GLU A 4 22.27 31.55 36.49
CA GLU A 4 20.88 31.45 36.02
C GLU A 4 20.19 32.83 35.98
N LYS A 5 20.95 33.92 36.16
CA LYS A 5 20.39 35.26 36.38
C LYS A 5 20.41 36.19 35.16
N ASP A 6 21.10 35.84 34.07
CA ASP A 6 21.33 36.79 32.97
C ASP A 6 20.96 36.25 31.59
N LEU A 7 19.98 35.34 31.48
CA LEU A 7 19.39 35.05 30.17
C LEU A 7 18.37 36.16 29.85
N PRO A 8 18.59 36.98 28.80
CA PRO A 8 17.65 38.03 28.41
C PRO A 8 16.31 37.38 28.08
N ALA A 9 15.22 37.95 28.61
CA ALA A 9 13.86 37.40 28.51
C ALA A 9 13.38 37.12 27.06
N GLU A 10 14.07 37.68 26.06
CA GLU A 10 13.83 37.47 24.64
C GLU A 10 14.35 36.12 24.10
N ALA A 11 15.40 35.55 24.71
CA ALA A 11 15.93 34.24 24.33
C ALA A 11 15.01 33.10 24.77
N SER A 12 14.27 33.29 25.87
CA SER A 12 13.24 32.35 26.33
C SER A 12 12.01 32.38 25.42
N ALA A 13 11.66 33.54 24.85
CA ALA A 13 10.50 33.67 23.98
C ALA A 13 10.67 32.91 22.64
N THR A 14 11.89 32.87 22.09
CA THR A 14 12.14 32.20 20.80
C THR A 14 12.26 30.68 20.91
N LEU A 15 12.65 30.15 22.08
CA LEU A 15 12.70 28.70 22.32
C LEU A 15 11.31 28.10 22.66
N THR A 16 10.38 28.97 23.09
CA THR A 16 8.98 28.61 23.37
C THR A 16 8.10 28.62 22.11
N ASP A 17 8.52 29.29 21.04
CA ASP A 17 7.75 29.34 19.77
C ASP A 17 7.92 28.07 18.93
N HIS A 18 9.05 27.38 19.04
CA HIS A 18 9.28 26.10 18.34
C HIS A 18 8.84 24.85 19.13
N SER A 19 8.40 25.00 20.38
CA SER A 19 7.97 23.89 21.25
C SER A 19 6.50 23.96 21.68
N THR A 20 5.74 24.96 21.22
CA THR A 20 4.29 25.10 21.47
C THR A 20 3.42 24.32 20.49
N ILE A 21 4.02 23.53 19.59
CA ILE A 21 3.38 22.33 19.07
C ILE A 21 3.78 21.23 20.05
N PHE A 22 2.83 20.70 20.82
CA PHE A 22 2.94 19.59 21.78
C PHE A 22 2.76 19.96 23.26
N VAL A 23 1.56 19.59 23.72
CA VAL A 23 1.13 19.27 25.08
C VAL A 23 0.61 20.43 25.93
N THR A 24 -0.68 20.74 25.74
CA THR A 24 -1.55 21.31 26.78
C THR A 24 -2.00 20.17 27.71
N PRO A 25 -1.62 20.16 29.00
CA PRO A 25 -2.16 19.19 29.95
C PRO A 25 -3.58 19.61 30.34
N GLY A 26 -4.59 18.95 29.75
CA GLY A 26 -6.00 19.23 30.03
C GLY A 26 -6.91 19.32 28.80
N SER A 27 -6.36 19.24 27.59
CA SER A 27 -7.15 18.81 26.45
C SER A 27 -7.14 17.28 26.46
N THR A 28 -8.31 16.65 26.52
CA THR A 28 -8.52 15.30 25.96
C THR A 28 -8.27 15.41 24.46
N GLY A 29 -7.02 15.68 24.09
CA GLY A 29 -6.50 15.47 22.78
C GLY A 29 -6.47 13.97 22.67
N ASP A 30 -7.61 13.41 22.29
CA ASP A 30 -7.62 12.23 21.46
C ASP A 30 -6.68 12.58 20.32
N ILE A 31 -5.40 12.25 20.50
CA ILE A 31 -4.55 11.88 19.39
C ILE A 31 -5.33 10.70 18.86
N VAL A 32 -6.22 10.96 17.90
CA VAL A 32 -6.96 9.94 17.16
C VAL A 32 -5.86 9.20 16.44
N GLN A 33 -5.26 8.26 17.16
CA GLN A 33 -4.33 7.31 16.62
C GLN A 33 -5.15 6.62 15.53
N PRO A 34 -4.74 6.66 14.25
CA PRO A 34 -5.39 5.89 13.20
C PRO A 34 -5.03 4.41 13.38
N GLU A 35 -5.35 3.89 14.56
CA GLU A 35 -5.21 2.54 15.04
C GLU A 35 -6.62 2.26 15.56
N LYS A 36 -7.47 1.56 14.81
CA LYS A 36 -7.42 0.10 14.72
C LYS A 36 -8.10 -0.43 13.45
N THR A 37 -8.41 0.43 12.46
CA THR A 37 -9.46 0.08 11.50
C THR A 37 -9.38 0.75 10.13
N ASP A 38 -8.26 0.88 9.41
CA ASP A 38 -8.37 1.61 8.12
C ASP A 38 -7.36 1.33 6.98
N LEU A 39 -6.98 0.07 6.78
CA LEU A 39 -6.29 -0.34 5.53
C LEU A 39 -6.83 -1.64 4.93
N GLU A 40 -8.13 -1.92 5.09
CA GLU A 40 -8.72 -2.98 4.28
C GLU A 40 -8.93 -2.47 2.86
N MET A 41 -8.04 -2.88 1.95
CA MET A 41 -8.28 -2.68 0.52
C MET A 41 -9.54 -3.45 0.11
N PRO A 42 -10.46 -2.83 -0.65
CA PRO A 42 -11.60 -3.51 -1.25
C PRO A 42 -11.18 -4.81 -1.94
N LYS A 43 -11.94 -5.89 -1.73
CA LYS A 43 -11.68 -7.20 -2.37
C LYS A 43 -11.57 -7.09 -3.89
N SER A 44 -12.24 -6.11 -4.51
CA SER A 44 -12.14 -5.82 -5.94
C SER A 44 -10.72 -5.43 -6.38
N ILE A 45 -10.05 -4.52 -5.66
CA ILE A 45 -8.67 -4.09 -5.96
C ILE A 45 -7.73 -5.29 -5.85
N TRP A 46 -7.94 -6.11 -4.82
CA TRP A 46 -7.13 -7.29 -4.57
C TRP A 46 -7.27 -8.33 -5.68
N ILE A 47 -8.50 -8.58 -6.17
CA ILE A 47 -8.78 -9.45 -7.33
C ILE A 47 -8.16 -8.86 -8.61
N THR A 48 -8.30 -7.55 -8.85
CA THR A 48 -7.73 -6.90 -10.04
C THR A 48 -6.21 -7.01 -10.06
N MET A 49 -5.57 -6.81 -8.91
CA MET A 49 -4.14 -6.97 -8.75
C MET A 49 -3.70 -8.41 -9.05
N PHE A 50 -4.38 -9.41 -8.48
CA PHE A 50 -4.09 -10.82 -8.77
C PHE A 50 -4.29 -11.18 -10.25
N ALA A 51 -5.34 -10.66 -10.88
CA ALA A 51 -5.60 -10.86 -12.30
C ALA A 51 -4.47 -10.30 -13.18
N GLY A 52 -3.88 -9.16 -12.82
CA GLY A 52 -2.72 -8.59 -13.52
C GLY A 52 -1.51 -9.53 -13.52
N TYR A 53 -1.23 -10.20 -12.39
CA TYR A 53 -0.18 -11.20 -12.31
C TYR A 53 -0.48 -12.44 -13.16
N ILE A 54 -1.74 -12.90 -13.20
CA ILE A 54 -2.13 -14.01 -14.07
C ILE A 54 -1.85 -13.67 -15.54
N VAL A 55 -2.25 -12.48 -15.99
CA VAL A 55 -2.02 -12.02 -17.37
C VAL A 55 -0.52 -11.94 -17.67
N PHE A 56 0.27 -11.40 -16.74
CA PHE A 56 1.72 -11.33 -16.85
C PHE A 56 2.35 -12.72 -17.04
N PHE A 57 2.05 -13.67 -16.13
CA PHE A 57 2.62 -15.02 -16.20
C PHE A 57 2.14 -15.80 -17.43
N ALA A 58 0.86 -15.65 -17.81
CA ALA A 58 0.35 -16.26 -19.04
C ALA A 58 1.10 -15.75 -20.27
N GLY A 59 1.38 -14.44 -20.32
CA GLY A 59 2.17 -13.83 -21.38
C GLY A 59 3.61 -14.34 -21.42
N LEU A 60 4.27 -14.47 -20.26
CA LEU A 60 5.61 -15.05 -20.16
C LEU A 60 5.63 -16.51 -20.63
N ILE A 61 4.71 -17.35 -20.15
CA ILE A 61 4.64 -18.76 -20.56
C ILE A 61 4.44 -18.88 -22.06
N ALA A 62 3.53 -18.09 -22.65
CA ALA A 62 3.32 -18.07 -24.09
C ALA A 62 4.60 -17.67 -24.85
N ALA A 63 5.33 -16.69 -24.34
CA ALA A 63 6.57 -16.21 -24.94
C ALA A 63 7.74 -17.21 -24.81
N THR A 64 7.84 -17.95 -23.71
CA THR A 64 9.03 -18.75 -23.37
C THR A 64 8.79 -20.26 -23.39
N ALA A 65 7.66 -20.73 -23.93
CA ALA A 65 7.25 -22.14 -23.91
C ALA A 65 8.26 -23.16 -24.50
N ARG A 66 9.33 -22.70 -25.17
CA ARG A 66 10.35 -23.55 -25.79
C ARG A 66 11.55 -23.86 -24.90
N ASP A 67 11.74 -23.12 -23.81
CA ASP A 67 12.85 -23.32 -22.87
C ASP A 67 12.36 -23.81 -21.51
N ASN A 68 12.66 -25.08 -21.22
CA ASN A 68 12.29 -25.75 -19.97
C ASN A 68 12.93 -25.09 -18.74
N GLY A 69 14.12 -24.51 -18.87
CA GLY A 69 14.79 -23.81 -17.77
C GLY A 69 14.04 -22.55 -17.38
N THR A 70 13.64 -21.76 -18.37
CA THR A 70 12.83 -20.56 -18.16
C THR A 70 11.45 -20.88 -17.59
N ILE A 71 10.79 -21.95 -18.06
CA ILE A 71 9.49 -22.38 -17.51
C ILE A 71 9.61 -22.74 -16.01
N PHE A 72 10.69 -23.41 -15.61
CA PHE A 72 10.90 -23.78 -14.20
C PHE A 72 10.98 -22.53 -13.29
N VAL A 73 11.71 -21.50 -13.71
CA VAL A 73 11.80 -20.22 -12.96
C VAL A 73 10.45 -19.51 -12.89
N ILE A 74 9.67 -19.56 -13.98
CA ILE A 74 8.31 -19.00 -14.01
C ILE A 74 7.41 -19.74 -12.99
N ILE A 75 7.48 -21.06 -12.93
CA ILE A 75 6.69 -21.87 -11.97
C ILE A 75 7.03 -21.48 -10.53
N ILE A 76 8.31 -21.33 -10.19
CA ILE A 76 8.74 -20.89 -8.84
C ILE A 76 8.17 -19.50 -8.54
N SER A 77 8.20 -18.60 -9.52
CA SER A 77 7.66 -17.24 -9.38
C SER A 77 6.15 -17.25 -9.14
N ILE A 78 5.41 -18.08 -9.88
CA ILE A 78 3.97 -18.28 -9.68
C ILE A 78 3.69 -18.80 -8.28
N LEU A 79 4.44 -19.82 -7.83
CA LEU A 79 4.25 -20.38 -6.49
C LEU A 79 4.51 -19.33 -5.41
N TYR A 80 5.55 -18.52 -5.56
CA TYR A 80 5.83 -17.41 -4.66
C TYR A 80 4.69 -16.39 -4.63
N THR A 81 4.18 -16.00 -5.81
CA THR A 81 3.01 -15.12 -5.91
C THR A 81 1.80 -15.73 -5.20
N LEU A 82 1.49 -17.01 -5.43
CA LEU A 82 0.40 -17.70 -4.75
C LEU A 82 0.56 -17.72 -3.23
N ILE A 83 1.78 -17.91 -2.72
CA ILE A 83 2.06 -17.83 -1.28
C ILE A 83 1.80 -16.42 -0.77
N TYR A 84 2.29 -15.39 -1.46
CA TYR A 84 2.08 -14.00 -1.06
C TYR A 84 0.59 -13.64 -0.97
N PHE A 85 -0.17 -13.90 -2.04
CA PHE A 85 -1.61 -13.63 -2.06
C PHE A 85 -2.37 -14.56 -1.11
N GLY A 86 -1.99 -15.84 -1.02
CA GLY A 86 -2.64 -16.81 -0.14
C GLY A 86 -2.50 -16.44 1.34
N VAL A 87 -1.27 -16.17 1.79
CA VAL A 87 -1.00 -15.78 3.18
C VAL A 87 -1.68 -14.46 3.51
N ALA A 88 -1.63 -13.47 2.62
CA ALA A 88 -2.33 -12.21 2.80
C ALA A 88 -3.86 -12.42 2.92
N SER A 89 -4.44 -13.29 2.09
CA SER A 89 -5.89 -13.62 2.15
C SER A 89 -6.28 -14.24 3.48
N VAL A 90 -5.46 -15.18 3.98
CA VAL A 90 -5.71 -15.86 5.26
C VAL A 90 -5.67 -14.84 6.40
N LEU A 91 -4.69 -13.94 6.39
CA LEU A 91 -4.58 -12.89 7.39
C LEU A 91 -5.77 -11.92 7.34
N PHE A 92 -6.20 -11.50 6.15
CA PHE A 92 -7.39 -10.65 5.99
C PHE A 92 -8.68 -11.35 6.45
N ASN A 93 -8.79 -12.66 6.25
CA ASN A 93 -9.96 -13.42 6.68
C ASN A 93 -10.02 -13.61 8.22
N GLN A 94 -8.91 -13.36 8.93
CA GLN A 94 -8.87 -13.39 10.39
C GLN A 94 -9.30 -12.07 11.04
N ASN A 95 -9.46 -10.98 10.27
CA ASN A 95 -9.98 -9.72 10.79
C ASN A 95 -11.45 -9.87 11.23
N ARG A 96 -11.80 -9.37 12.42
CA ARG A 96 -13.18 -9.38 12.91
C ARG A 96 -14.08 -8.54 11.98
N PRO A 97 -15.34 -8.93 11.74
CA PRO A 97 -16.28 -8.18 10.88
C PRO A 97 -16.47 -6.70 11.28
N GLU A 98 -16.25 -6.41 12.55
CA GLU A 98 -16.34 -5.08 13.18
C GLU A 98 -15.16 -4.17 12.82
N GLN A 99 -14.06 -4.72 12.27
CA GLN A 99 -12.85 -3.98 11.87
C GLN A 99 -12.79 -3.66 10.37
N THR A 100 -13.93 -3.74 9.68
CA THR A 100 -14.00 -3.37 8.26
C THR A 100 -13.88 -1.86 8.09
N SER A 101 -12.77 -1.42 7.50
CA SER A 101 -12.43 -0.04 7.16
C SER A 101 -13.58 0.70 6.45
N LEU A 102 -13.77 1.99 6.77
CA LEU A 102 -14.75 2.85 6.09
C LEU A 102 -14.46 3.00 4.59
N PHE A 103 -13.20 2.80 4.19
CA PHE A 103 -12.75 2.72 2.82
C PHE A 103 -13.22 1.43 2.13
N ALA A 104 -13.10 0.28 2.79
CA ALA A 104 -13.59 -1.01 2.32
C ALA A 104 -15.12 -1.03 2.16
N ARG A 105 -15.84 -0.32 3.04
CA ARG A 105 -17.32 -0.20 3.00
C ARG A 105 -17.84 0.84 2.00
N GLY A 106 -16.97 1.56 1.31
CA GLY A 106 -17.40 2.58 0.34
C GLY A 106 -17.92 3.89 0.96
N LEU A 107 -17.93 4.02 2.29
CA LEU A 107 -18.64 5.08 3.03
C LEU A 107 -17.87 6.40 3.21
N GLY A 108 -16.55 6.44 3.00
CA GLY A 108 -15.78 7.69 3.07
C GLY A 108 -14.36 7.60 2.48
N PRO A 109 -13.71 8.75 2.15
CA PRO A 109 -12.32 8.80 1.65
C PRO A 109 -11.31 8.35 2.70
N LEU A 110 -10.10 7.97 2.27
CA LEU A 110 -9.05 7.46 3.15
C LEU A 110 -8.51 8.63 4.01
N ALA A 111 -8.64 8.55 5.33
CA ALA A 111 -8.12 9.58 6.23
C ALA A 111 -6.61 9.39 6.43
N THR A 112 -5.80 10.08 5.63
CA THR A 112 -4.34 10.15 5.82
C THR A 112 -3.95 11.34 6.69
N TYR A 113 -2.78 11.23 7.36
CA TYR A 113 -2.24 12.30 8.23
C TYR A 113 -2.11 13.66 7.53
N THR A 114 -1.98 13.67 6.19
CA THR A 114 -1.85 14.86 5.33
C THR A 114 -3.17 15.35 4.72
N GLY A 115 -4.32 14.75 5.07
CA GLY A 115 -5.63 15.08 4.50
C GLY A 115 -6.34 13.89 3.88
N SER A 116 -7.60 14.06 3.47
CA SER A 116 -8.39 12.99 2.83
C SER A 116 -7.83 12.65 1.45
N MET A 117 -7.36 11.43 1.24
CA MET A 117 -6.91 10.97 -0.07
C MET A 117 -8.07 10.37 -0.86
N ASP A 118 -8.21 10.81 -2.12
CA ASP A 118 -9.24 10.28 -3.02
C ASP A 118 -9.03 8.79 -3.31
N LYS A 119 -10.13 8.04 -3.37
CA LYS A 119 -10.10 6.58 -3.57
C LYS A 119 -9.49 6.21 -4.91
N GLY A 120 -9.75 7.01 -5.95
CA GLY A 120 -9.21 6.81 -7.29
C GLY A 120 -7.68 6.92 -7.31
N ALA A 121 -7.10 7.84 -6.53
CA ALA A 121 -5.66 8.00 -6.43
C ALA A 121 -4.98 6.79 -5.77
N VAL A 122 -5.55 6.25 -4.70
CA VAL A 122 -5.02 5.05 -4.01
C VAL A 122 -5.13 3.82 -4.91
N VAL A 123 -6.29 3.63 -5.57
CA VAL A 123 -6.48 2.55 -6.54
C VAL A 123 -5.47 2.66 -7.66
N GLY A 124 -5.29 3.85 -8.22
CA GLY A 124 -4.31 4.11 -9.28
C GLY A 124 -2.89 3.75 -8.84
N GLN A 125 -2.47 4.20 -7.66
CA GLN A 125 -1.13 3.90 -7.14
C GLN A 125 -0.88 2.40 -6.97
N VAL A 126 -1.80 1.68 -6.34
CA VAL A 126 -1.61 0.24 -6.09
C VAL A 126 -1.73 -0.58 -7.36
N LEU A 127 -2.63 -0.22 -8.28
CA LEU A 127 -2.82 -0.96 -9.53
C LEU A 127 -1.81 -0.60 -10.62
N THR A 128 -1.01 0.45 -10.46
CA THR A 128 0.01 0.84 -11.45
C THR A 128 0.99 -0.31 -11.72
N ILE A 129 1.56 -0.91 -10.67
CA ILE A 129 2.55 -1.98 -10.83
C ILE A 129 1.94 -3.24 -11.49
N PRO A 130 0.81 -3.79 -11.01
CA PRO A 130 0.14 -4.91 -11.68
C PRO A 130 -0.25 -4.62 -13.13
N ALA A 131 -0.70 -3.40 -13.44
CA ALA A 131 -1.04 -3.00 -14.80
C ALA A 131 0.19 -3.00 -15.72
N CYS A 132 1.32 -2.45 -15.26
CA CYS A 132 2.58 -2.50 -16.01
C CYS A 132 3.03 -3.94 -16.28
N LEU A 133 2.93 -4.83 -15.29
CA LEU A 133 3.25 -6.24 -15.45
C LEU A 133 2.32 -6.93 -16.47
N ALA A 134 1.02 -6.69 -16.39
CA ALA A 134 0.06 -7.26 -17.33
C ALA A 134 0.36 -6.80 -18.78
N LEU A 135 0.59 -5.50 -18.98
CA LEU A 135 0.95 -4.94 -20.29
C LEU A 135 2.27 -5.53 -20.81
N PHE A 136 3.26 -5.70 -19.94
CA PHE A 136 4.52 -6.34 -20.29
C PHE A 136 4.34 -7.79 -20.75
N GLY A 137 3.56 -8.58 -20.02
CA GLY A 137 3.26 -9.97 -20.40
C GLY A 137 2.52 -10.06 -21.74
N VAL A 138 1.52 -9.20 -21.95
CA VAL A 138 0.79 -9.11 -23.23
C VAL A 138 1.74 -8.74 -24.37
N THR A 139 2.62 -7.77 -24.16
CA THR A 139 3.60 -7.34 -25.16
C THR A 139 4.56 -8.47 -25.53
N MET A 140 5.05 -9.24 -24.56
CA MET A 140 5.88 -10.42 -24.80
C MET A 140 5.14 -11.49 -25.61
N ALA A 141 3.87 -11.73 -25.30
CA ALA A 141 3.04 -12.67 -26.06
C ALA A 141 2.83 -12.21 -27.52
N ILE A 142 2.62 -10.91 -27.74
CA ILE A 142 2.48 -10.32 -29.07
C ILE A 142 3.79 -10.46 -29.86
N PHE A 143 4.94 -10.13 -29.27
CA PHE A 143 6.23 -10.33 -29.92
C PHE A 143 6.45 -11.78 -30.33
N ARG A 144 6.11 -12.71 -29.44
CA ARG A 144 6.19 -14.13 -29.74
C ARG A 144 5.29 -14.52 -30.92
N ALA A 145 4.07 -14.00 -30.98
CA ALA A 145 3.10 -14.28 -32.04
C ALA A 145 3.49 -13.67 -33.39
N MET A 146 4.27 -12.57 -33.41
CA MET A 146 4.74 -11.94 -34.65
C MET A 146 6.05 -12.55 -35.19
N ILE A 147 6.88 -13.12 -34.31
CA ILE A 147 8.17 -13.74 -34.68
C ILE A 147 7.98 -15.19 -35.17
N PHE A 148 6.81 -15.79 -34.94
CA PHE A 148 6.43 -17.11 -35.46
C PHE A 148 5.53 -16.99 -36.69
#